data_AF-A0A9R0JHV2-F1
#
_entry.id   AF-A0A9R0JHV2-F1
#
_cell.length_a   1.000
_cell.length_b   1.000
_cell.length_c   1.000
_cell.angle_alpha   90.00
_cell.angle_beta   90.00
_cell.angle_gamma   90.00
#
_symmetry.space_group_name_H-M   'P 1'
#
loop_
_entity.id
_entity.type
_entity.pdbx_description
1 polymer ?
#
loop_
_entity_poly.entity_id
_entity_poly.type
_entity_poly.pdbx_seq_one_letter_code
_entity_poly.pdbx_strand_id
1 'polypeptide(L)'
;MTGTTDGVLVNTWEQLEPKTLFSLKNNKILRQIFNKSVYPVEPLVQPVRPECLGGELLEWLDEQPKDSVIYVSFGSGGTLSSQQTMELAWGLEMSQQRFIWVLRPPIEHDILDHPSVGGFLSQCGWNSTFESLVNGVPMIAWPLYAQQNMNATLVEEDLGVAIRPKVLPTKGVVGREEIMEMITKIIEDDDGVKMRVRVKEVQENAIKAYTIEGSTWKSFE
;
A
#
# COMPACT_ATOMS: atom_id res chain seq x y z
N MET A 1 0.61 -27.76 14.59
CA MET A 1 0.21 -28.39 13.31
C MET A 1 1.40 -28.24 12.37
N THR A 2 1.93 -29.32 11.82
CA THR A 2 3.02 -29.26 10.83
C THR A 2 2.41 -29.04 9.44
N GLY A 3 2.74 -27.91 8.79
CA GLY A 3 2.28 -27.62 7.44
C GLY A 3 2.82 -28.64 6.41
N THR A 4 1.99 -28.97 5.42
CA THR A 4 2.27 -29.97 4.38
C THR A 4 3.10 -29.43 3.21
N THR A 5 3.53 -28.17 3.24
CA THR A 5 4.33 -27.51 2.20
C THR A 5 5.82 -27.77 2.39
N ASP A 6 6.60 -27.86 1.32
CA ASP A 6 8.05 -28.14 1.40
C ASP A 6 8.94 -26.90 1.55
N GLY A 7 8.45 -25.76 1.05
CA GLY A 7 9.01 -24.44 1.31
C GLY A 7 7.88 -23.40 1.33
N VAL A 8 8.24 -22.15 1.62
CA VAL A 8 7.34 -21.00 1.54
C VAL A 8 8.03 -19.89 0.76
N LEU A 9 7.44 -19.53 -0.38
CA LEU A 9 7.80 -18.32 -1.12
C LEU A 9 7.12 -17.13 -0.43
N VAL A 10 7.86 -16.07 -0.14
CA VAL A 10 7.34 -14.84 0.48
C VAL A 10 7.65 -13.68 -0.44
N ASN A 11 6.61 -12.98 -0.88
CA ASN A 11 6.69 -11.80 -1.73
C ASN A 11 7.29 -10.63 -0.92
N THR A 12 8.63 -10.50 -0.93
CA THR A 12 9.48 -9.59 -0.13
C THR A 12 10.97 -9.75 -0.56
N TRP A 13 11.85 -8.81 -0.22
CA TRP A 13 13.29 -8.90 -0.51
C TRP A 13 14.18 -8.59 0.70
N GLU A 14 15.42 -9.10 0.69
CA GLU A 14 16.36 -9.03 1.83
C GLU A 14 16.63 -7.61 2.35
N GLN A 15 16.57 -6.59 1.48
CA GLN A 15 16.76 -5.19 1.86
C GLN A 15 15.48 -4.52 2.41
N LEU A 16 14.29 -5.09 2.20
CA LEU A 16 13.02 -4.60 2.76
C LEU A 16 12.84 -5.07 4.21
N GLU A 17 13.07 -6.36 4.44
CA GLU A 17 12.80 -7.02 5.73
C GLU A 17 14.00 -7.79 6.32
N PRO A 18 15.21 -7.21 6.39
CA PRO A 18 16.41 -7.94 6.82
C PRO A 18 16.28 -8.53 8.22
N LYS A 19 15.61 -7.81 9.14
CA LYS A 19 15.34 -8.27 10.52
C LYS A 19 14.38 -9.48 10.53
N THR A 20 13.30 -9.44 9.74
CA THR A 20 12.28 -10.50 9.65
C THR A 20 12.87 -11.75 9.01
N LEU A 21 13.53 -11.61 7.85
CA LEU A 21 14.12 -12.70 7.10
C LEU A 21 15.26 -13.36 7.87
N PHE A 22 16.15 -12.59 8.51
CA PHE A 22 17.17 -13.13 9.41
C PHE A 22 16.54 -13.88 10.59
N SER A 23 15.45 -13.37 11.17
CA SER A 23 14.76 -14.01 12.30
C SER A 23 14.08 -15.31 11.91
N LEU A 24 13.36 -15.36 10.78
CA LEU A 24 12.80 -16.59 10.23
C LEU A 24 13.90 -17.62 9.93
N LYS A 25 15.03 -17.16 9.37
CA LYS A 25 16.18 -18.02 9.05
C LYS A 25 16.94 -18.51 10.29
N ASN A 26 16.96 -17.81 11.44
CA ASN A 26 17.89 -18.13 12.55
C ASN A 26 17.27 -18.26 13.95
N ASN A 27 16.05 -17.78 14.21
CA ASN A 27 15.44 -17.84 15.54
C ASN A 27 14.99 -19.28 15.88
N LYS A 28 15.39 -19.79 17.05
CA LYS A 28 15.09 -21.18 17.48
C LYS A 28 13.59 -21.45 17.65
N ILE A 29 12.82 -20.48 18.13
CA ILE A 29 11.37 -20.61 18.33
C ILE A 29 10.66 -20.58 16.97
N LEU A 30 11.04 -19.64 16.09
CA LEU A 30 10.46 -19.57 14.75
C LEU A 30 10.79 -20.82 13.93
N ARG A 31 12.02 -21.36 13.98
CA ARG A 31 12.35 -22.65 13.35
C ARG A 31 11.58 -23.85 13.93
N GLN A 32 11.26 -23.85 15.23
CA GLN A 32 10.45 -24.92 15.84
C GLN A 32 8.98 -24.89 15.41
N ILE A 33 8.42 -23.69 15.20
CA ILE A 33 7.05 -23.50 14.69
C ILE A 33 6.99 -23.67 13.17
N PHE A 34 8.03 -23.22 12.47
CA PHE A 34 8.12 -23.03 11.03
C PHE A 34 9.37 -23.75 10.48
N ASN A 35 9.38 -25.07 10.61
CA ASN A 35 10.51 -25.94 10.23
C ASN A 35 10.59 -26.18 8.70
N LYS A 36 10.51 -25.11 7.90
CA LYS A 36 10.50 -25.11 6.43
C LYS A 36 11.28 -23.93 5.88
N SER A 37 11.90 -24.10 4.73
CA SER A 37 12.70 -23.04 4.09
C SER A 37 11.82 -21.88 3.64
N VAL A 38 12.24 -20.66 3.96
CA VAL A 38 11.60 -19.41 3.55
C VAL A 38 12.46 -18.75 2.47
N TYR A 39 11.86 -18.54 1.30
CA TYR A 39 12.49 -17.96 0.13
C TYR A 39 11.88 -16.57 -0.13
N PRO A 40 12.65 -15.47 0.03
CA PRO A 40 12.20 -14.16 -0.41
C PRO A 40 12.16 -14.16 -1.94
N VAL A 41 10.97 -13.97 -2.50
CA VAL A 41 10.75 -13.84 -3.94
C VAL A 41 10.42 -12.39 -4.29
N GLU A 42 10.77 -12.00 -5.50
CA GLU A 42 10.62 -10.66 -6.06
C GLU A 42 9.24 -10.02 -5.81
N PRO A 43 9.14 -8.67 -5.78
CA PRO A 43 7.87 -7.98 -5.67
C PRO A 43 6.93 -8.36 -6.82
N LEU A 44 6.07 -9.35 -6.60
CA LEU A 44 5.11 -9.87 -7.58
C LEU A 44 3.93 -8.90 -7.78
N VAL A 45 4.24 -7.75 -8.37
CA VAL A 45 3.26 -6.79 -8.91
C VAL A 45 2.81 -7.24 -10.31
N GLN A 46 1.60 -6.87 -10.72
CA GLN A 46 1.20 -7.12 -12.11
C GLN A 46 1.96 -6.17 -13.05
N PRO A 47 2.50 -6.65 -14.18
CA PRO A 47 3.11 -5.78 -15.17
C PRO A 47 2.04 -4.83 -15.74
N VAL A 48 2.36 -3.53 -15.77
CA VAL A 48 1.46 -2.50 -16.30
C VAL A 48 1.09 -2.83 -17.74
N ARG A 49 -0.22 -2.97 -18.01
CA ARG A 49 -0.75 -3.15 -19.37
C ARG A 49 -1.28 -1.82 -19.88
N PRO A 50 -0.61 -1.15 -20.84
CA PRO A 50 -1.09 0.13 -21.38
C PRO A 50 -2.49 0.03 -21.99
N GLU A 51 -2.79 -1.15 -22.57
CA GLU A 51 -4.07 -1.55 -23.16
C GLU A 51 -5.32 -1.35 -22.28
N CYS A 52 -5.16 -1.26 -20.96
CA CYS A 52 -6.26 -1.21 -19.99
C CYS A 52 -6.45 0.17 -19.32
N LEU A 53 -5.61 1.16 -19.64
CA LEU A 53 -5.72 2.52 -19.11
C LEU A 53 -6.55 3.38 -20.06
N GLY A 54 -7.57 4.06 -19.54
CA GLY A 54 -8.40 4.97 -20.34
C GLY A 54 -7.58 6.17 -20.79
N GLY A 55 -7.43 6.36 -22.11
CA GLY A 55 -6.54 7.37 -22.70
C GLY A 55 -6.77 8.78 -22.13
N GLU A 56 -8.02 9.21 -22.03
CA GLU A 56 -8.45 10.51 -21.47
C GLU A 56 -7.88 10.78 -20.06
N LEU A 57 -7.68 9.76 -19.22
CA LEU A 57 -7.12 9.91 -17.87
C LEU A 57 -5.58 10.03 -17.88
N LEU A 58 -4.91 9.38 -18.83
CA LEU A 58 -3.46 9.53 -19.02
C LEU A 58 -3.14 10.87 -19.68
N GLU A 59 -3.90 11.26 -20.70
CA GLU A 59 -3.79 12.57 -21.34
C GLU A 59 -4.00 13.70 -20.32
N TRP A 60 -5.00 13.60 -19.44
CA TRP A 60 -5.17 14.54 -18.33
C TRP A 60 -3.99 14.54 -17.34
N LEU A 61 -3.39 13.38 -17.05
CA LEU A 61 -2.23 13.27 -16.17
C LEU A 61 -0.96 13.90 -16.77
N ASP A 62 -0.74 13.72 -18.08
CA ASP A 62 0.42 14.27 -18.81
C ASP A 62 0.39 15.81 -18.87
N GLU A 63 -0.80 16.44 -18.74
CA GLU A 63 -0.94 17.90 -18.58
C GLU A 63 -0.58 18.42 -17.17
N GLN A 64 -0.46 17.56 -16.16
CA GLN A 64 -0.25 18.02 -14.78
C GLN A 64 1.24 18.25 -14.42
N PRO A 65 1.54 19.20 -13.52
CA PRO A 65 2.90 19.37 -13.00
C PRO A 65 3.40 18.09 -12.33
N LYS A 66 4.70 17.81 -12.50
CA LYS A 66 5.36 16.66 -11.89
C LYS A 66 5.14 16.60 -10.36
N ASP A 67 4.93 15.39 -9.85
CA ASP A 67 4.77 15.06 -8.43
C ASP A 67 3.61 15.83 -7.73
N SER A 68 2.61 16.34 -8.47
CA SER A 68 1.54 17.24 -7.97
C SER A 68 0.12 16.66 -7.90
N VAL A 69 -0.07 15.36 -8.17
CA VAL A 69 -1.40 14.69 -8.18
C VAL A 69 -1.42 13.57 -7.14
N ILE A 70 -2.44 13.55 -6.28
CA ILE A 70 -2.71 12.41 -5.38
C ILE A 70 -3.62 11.40 -6.06
N TYR A 71 -3.19 10.13 -6.09
CA TYR A 71 -4.06 9.01 -6.40
C TYR A 71 -4.69 8.46 -5.12
N VAL A 72 -6.00 8.65 -4.95
CA VAL A 72 -6.80 8.11 -3.84
C VAL A 72 -7.53 6.86 -4.33
N SER A 73 -7.14 5.69 -3.84
CA SER A 73 -7.81 4.43 -4.19
C SER A 73 -7.70 3.44 -3.05
N PHE A 74 -8.78 2.70 -2.80
CA PHE A 74 -8.82 1.66 -1.78
C PHE A 74 -8.67 0.26 -2.42
N GLY A 75 -9.58 -0.27 -3.27
CA GLY A 75 -9.37 -1.55 -4.01
C GLY A 75 -10.61 -2.48 -4.25
N SER A 76 -10.42 -3.82 -4.22
CA SER A 76 -11.25 -5.05 -4.49
C SER A 76 -12.60 -5.48 -3.76
N GLY A 77 -12.93 -6.02 -2.53
CA GLY A 77 -12.37 -6.47 -1.19
C GLY A 77 -12.44 -5.68 0.21
N GLY A 78 -13.23 -4.61 0.49
CA GLY A 78 -13.25 -3.57 1.60
C GLY A 78 -13.98 -2.20 1.23
N THR A 79 -14.17 -1.16 2.08
CA THR A 79 -14.94 0.12 1.74
C THR A 79 -14.85 1.25 2.80
N LEU A 80 -15.40 2.45 2.54
CA LEU A 80 -15.69 3.52 3.54
C LEU A 80 -17.20 3.64 3.88
N SER A 81 -17.53 4.31 5.00
CA SER A 81 -18.91 4.72 5.34
C SER A 81 -19.29 6.06 4.69
N SER A 82 -20.59 6.39 4.61
CA SER A 82 -21.07 7.65 4.04
C SER A 82 -20.47 8.88 4.76
N GLN A 83 -20.34 8.83 6.09
CA GLN A 83 -19.70 9.88 6.88
C GLN A 83 -18.21 10.02 6.57
N GLN A 84 -17.44 8.92 6.54
CA GLN A 84 -16.01 8.99 6.26
C GLN A 84 -15.71 9.39 4.81
N THR A 85 -16.59 8.99 3.88
CA THR A 85 -16.55 9.42 2.47
C THR A 85 -16.78 10.92 2.34
N MET A 86 -17.71 11.48 3.12
CA MET A 86 -17.97 12.92 3.19
C MET A 86 -16.75 13.69 3.72
N GLU A 87 -16.16 13.28 4.83
CA GLU A 87 -14.94 13.93 5.36
C GLU A 87 -13.76 13.85 4.38
N LEU A 88 -13.61 12.72 3.66
CA LEU A 88 -12.58 12.57 2.62
C LEU A 88 -12.82 13.50 1.43
N ALA A 89 -14.06 13.63 0.96
CA ALA A 89 -14.40 14.57 -0.11
C ALA A 89 -14.07 16.03 0.28
N TRP A 90 -14.47 16.45 1.49
CA TRP A 90 -14.15 17.78 1.99
C TRP A 90 -12.66 18.00 2.21
N GLY A 91 -11.92 17.01 2.74
CA GLY A 91 -10.47 17.13 2.93
C GLY A 91 -9.71 17.24 1.61
N LEU A 92 -10.15 16.52 0.57
CA LEU A 92 -9.63 16.66 -0.80
C LEU A 92 -9.91 18.06 -1.36
N GLU A 93 -11.16 18.54 -1.30
CA GLU A 93 -11.53 19.88 -1.77
C GLU A 93 -10.78 21.00 -1.03
N MET A 94 -10.73 20.94 0.31
CA MET A 94 -10.05 21.92 1.16
C MET A 94 -8.54 22.00 0.90
N SER A 95 -7.92 20.89 0.49
CA SER A 95 -6.47 20.84 0.21
C SER A 95 -6.02 21.61 -1.03
N GLN A 96 -6.95 21.91 -1.95
CA GLN A 96 -6.70 22.49 -3.28
C GLN A 96 -5.71 21.70 -4.17
N GLN A 97 -5.35 20.48 -3.78
CA GLN A 97 -4.46 19.61 -4.57
C GLN A 97 -5.21 18.93 -5.71
N ARG A 98 -4.47 18.56 -6.76
CA ARG A 98 -5.01 17.71 -7.83
C ARG A 98 -5.17 16.30 -7.30
N PHE A 99 -6.29 15.64 -7.61
CA PHE A 99 -6.49 14.26 -7.22
C PHE A 99 -7.21 13.44 -8.28
N ILE A 100 -6.94 12.14 -8.29
CA ILE A 100 -7.74 11.10 -8.94
C ILE A 100 -8.31 10.25 -7.82
N TRP A 101 -9.63 10.18 -7.68
CA TRP A 101 -10.28 9.37 -6.64
C TRP A 101 -11.10 8.23 -7.24
N VAL A 102 -10.68 6.99 -6.97
CA VAL A 102 -11.43 5.77 -7.29
C VAL A 102 -12.51 5.57 -6.23
N LEU A 103 -13.59 6.35 -6.34
CA LEU A 103 -14.76 6.25 -5.47
C LEU A 103 -15.47 4.89 -5.65
N ARG A 104 -15.95 4.33 -4.54
CA ARG A 104 -16.92 3.23 -4.51
C ARG A 104 -18.11 3.64 -3.65
N PRO A 105 -19.34 3.14 -3.92
CA PRO A 105 -20.50 3.43 -3.08
C PRO A 105 -20.20 3.10 -1.61
N PRO A 106 -20.55 3.97 -0.65
CA PRO A 106 -20.37 3.68 0.76
C PRO A 106 -21.29 2.53 1.19
N ILE A 107 -20.89 1.78 2.22
CA ILE A 107 -21.80 0.81 2.84
C ILE A 107 -22.70 1.54 3.84
N GLU A 108 -23.99 1.56 3.51
CA GLU A 108 -25.07 1.83 4.46
C GLU A 108 -25.66 0.49 4.93
N HIS A 109 -26.03 0.43 6.20
CA HIS A 109 -26.03 -0.83 6.95
C HIS A 109 -27.15 -1.84 6.61
N ASP A 110 -28.16 -1.42 5.85
CA ASP A 110 -29.37 -2.21 5.58
C ASP A 110 -29.33 -3.03 4.26
N ILE A 111 -28.33 -2.83 3.40
CA ILE A 111 -28.30 -3.47 2.07
C ILE A 111 -27.90 -4.96 2.12
N LEU A 112 -27.14 -5.37 3.14
CA LEU A 112 -26.57 -6.73 3.23
C LEU A 112 -27.59 -7.83 3.62
N ASP A 113 -28.76 -7.45 4.15
CA ASP A 113 -29.84 -8.39 4.48
C ASP A 113 -30.70 -8.78 3.25
N HIS A 114 -30.48 -8.17 2.08
CA HIS A 114 -31.24 -8.51 0.88
C HIS A 114 -30.73 -9.82 0.25
N PRO A 115 -31.58 -10.85 0.02
CA PRO A 115 -31.18 -12.19 -0.44
C PRO A 115 -30.82 -12.26 -1.94
N SER A 116 -30.23 -11.19 -2.48
CA SER A 116 -29.78 -11.08 -3.88
C SER A 116 -28.36 -10.50 -4.02
N VAL A 117 -27.67 -10.21 -2.90
CA VAL A 117 -26.30 -9.69 -2.89
C VAL A 117 -25.29 -10.84 -3.01
N GLY A 118 -24.32 -10.73 -3.94
CA GLY A 118 -23.45 -11.85 -4.34
C GLY A 118 -21.92 -11.72 -4.14
N GLY A 119 -21.36 -10.55 -3.79
CA GLY A 119 -19.91 -10.33 -3.56
C GLY A 119 -19.37 -8.94 -4.02
N PHE A 120 -18.26 -8.42 -3.43
CA PHE A 120 -17.84 -6.99 -3.55
C PHE A 120 -16.40 -6.61 -2.99
N LEU A 121 -16.05 -5.29 -2.84
CA LEU A 121 -15.34 -4.58 -1.71
C LEU A 121 -14.14 -3.49 -2.20
N SER A 122 -12.79 -3.11 -2.00
CA SER A 122 -11.45 -3.11 -1.17
C SER A 122 -10.75 -1.79 -0.80
N GLN A 123 -9.45 -1.85 -0.42
CA GLN A 123 -8.96 -1.55 0.93
C GLN A 123 -7.49 -1.08 1.17
N CYS A 124 -6.53 -1.17 0.24
CA CYS A 124 -5.06 -1.13 0.41
C CYS A 124 -4.38 -2.47 0.80
N GLY A 125 -4.34 -3.44 -0.14
CA GLY A 125 -3.64 -4.73 0.06
C GLY A 125 -2.12 -4.65 -0.12
N TRP A 126 -1.40 -5.74 0.21
CA TRP A 126 0.08 -5.84 0.07
C TRP A 126 0.56 -5.58 -1.37
N ASN A 127 -0.23 -5.97 -2.37
CA ASN A 127 0.03 -5.65 -3.78
C ASN A 127 0.10 -4.14 -4.01
N SER A 128 -0.84 -3.36 -3.46
CA SER A 128 -0.86 -1.90 -3.57
C SER A 128 0.27 -1.24 -2.78
N THR A 129 0.75 -1.88 -1.70
CA THR A 129 2.00 -1.48 -1.06
C THR A 129 3.18 -1.61 -2.03
N PHE A 130 3.34 -2.76 -2.71
CA PHE A 130 4.41 -2.93 -3.69
C PHE A 130 4.23 -2.08 -4.96
N GLU A 131 3.01 -1.88 -5.45
CA GLU A 131 2.73 -0.98 -6.59
C GLU A 131 3.24 0.44 -6.28
N SER A 132 3.01 0.95 -5.07
CA SER A 132 3.54 2.25 -4.64
C SER A 132 5.07 2.28 -4.51
N LEU A 133 5.67 1.25 -3.90
CA LEU A 133 7.13 1.15 -3.72
C LEU A 133 7.88 0.99 -5.05
N VAL A 134 7.38 0.13 -5.95
CA VAL A 134 7.99 -0.18 -7.25
C VAL A 134 7.82 0.98 -8.25
N ASN A 135 6.81 1.83 -8.09
CA ASN A 135 6.67 3.07 -8.86
C ASN A 135 7.32 4.30 -8.21
N GLY A 136 7.86 4.19 -6.99
CA GLY A 136 8.55 5.30 -6.32
C GLY A 136 7.60 6.39 -5.81
N VAL A 137 6.41 6.01 -5.33
CA VAL A 137 5.34 6.90 -4.88
C VAL A 137 5.13 6.76 -3.36
N PRO A 138 5.20 7.84 -2.56
CA PRO A 138 4.88 7.81 -1.12
C PRO A 138 3.37 7.79 -0.90
N MET A 139 2.90 7.33 0.26
CA MET A 139 1.46 7.08 0.49
C MET A 139 0.89 7.64 1.80
N ILE A 140 -0.43 7.89 1.79
CA ILE A 140 -1.23 8.00 3.01
C ILE A 140 -1.68 6.57 3.39
N ALA A 141 -1.20 6.07 4.53
CA ALA A 141 -1.49 4.73 5.02
C ALA A 141 -2.85 4.71 5.77
N TRP A 142 -3.86 4.11 5.12
CA TRP A 142 -5.25 4.08 5.60
C TRP A 142 -5.74 2.65 5.86
N PRO A 143 -5.33 1.98 6.96
CA PRO A 143 -5.67 0.58 7.23
C PRO A 143 -7.13 0.42 7.68
N LEU A 144 -7.80 -0.65 7.22
CA LEU A 144 -9.23 -0.91 7.46
C LEU A 144 -9.53 -2.27 8.15
N TYR A 145 -8.69 -3.30 7.99
CA TYR A 145 -8.78 -4.62 8.66
C TYR A 145 -7.52 -5.48 8.35
N ALA A 146 -7.52 -6.77 8.72
CA ALA A 146 -6.46 -7.73 8.42
C ALA A 146 -5.05 -7.25 8.86
N GLN A 147 -3.99 -7.70 8.19
CA GLN A 147 -2.60 -7.31 8.49
C GLN A 147 -2.24 -5.87 8.08
N GLN A 148 -3.18 -5.08 7.55
CA GLN A 148 -2.91 -3.73 7.03
C GLN A 148 -2.34 -2.79 8.10
N ASN A 149 -2.68 -2.98 9.37
CA ASN A 149 -2.10 -2.21 10.48
C ASN A 149 -0.59 -2.48 10.64
N MET A 150 -0.14 -3.71 10.39
CA MET A 150 1.29 -4.07 10.41
C MET A 150 2.00 -3.51 9.18
N ASN A 151 1.37 -3.61 8.00
CA ASN A 151 1.89 -3.01 6.76
C ASN A 151 2.03 -1.48 6.90
N ALA A 152 1.04 -0.81 7.51
CA ALA A 152 1.04 0.63 7.75
C ALA A 152 2.21 1.06 8.65
N THR A 153 2.41 0.38 9.79
CA THR A 153 3.57 0.62 10.66
C THR A 153 4.90 0.32 9.96
N LEU A 154 4.98 -0.68 9.07
CA LEU A 154 6.20 -0.93 8.27
C LEU A 154 6.52 0.26 7.34
N VAL A 155 5.54 0.76 6.58
CA VAL A 155 5.78 1.87 5.62
C VAL A 155 5.99 3.23 6.28
N GLU A 156 5.39 3.46 7.45
CA GLU A 156 5.57 4.67 8.26
C GLU A 156 6.87 4.62 9.09
N GLU A 157 7.00 3.65 10.00
CA GLU A 157 7.98 3.67 11.09
C GLU A 157 9.34 3.06 10.70
N ASP A 158 9.38 1.94 9.96
CA ASP A 158 10.63 1.27 9.54
C ASP A 158 11.16 1.79 8.19
N LEU A 159 10.28 2.16 7.24
CA LEU A 159 10.67 2.63 5.91
C LEU A 159 10.71 4.15 5.75
N GLY A 160 9.83 4.90 6.42
CA GLY A 160 9.75 6.37 6.32
C GLY A 160 9.20 6.89 4.98
N VAL A 161 8.26 6.17 4.36
CA VAL A 161 7.67 6.48 3.03
C VAL A 161 6.17 6.78 3.08
N ALA A 162 5.59 6.83 4.27
CA ALA A 162 4.16 7.03 4.47
C ALA A 162 3.83 7.87 5.72
N ILE A 163 2.60 8.38 5.75
CA ILE A 163 1.98 9.02 6.92
C ILE A 163 0.60 8.38 7.19
N ARG A 164 0.14 8.35 8.44
CA ARG A 164 -1.20 7.86 8.81
C ARG A 164 -1.98 8.89 9.65
N PRO A 165 -3.32 8.75 9.76
CA PRO A 165 -4.12 9.55 10.69
C PRO A 165 -3.79 9.24 12.16
N LYS A 166 -3.95 10.25 13.03
CA LYS A 166 -3.70 10.21 14.49
C LYS A 166 -4.58 9.18 15.21
N VAL A 167 -5.76 8.88 14.65
CA VAL A 167 -6.68 7.81 15.10
C VAL A 167 -6.85 6.81 13.96
N LEU A 168 -6.75 5.50 14.25
CA LEU A 168 -7.01 4.47 13.24
C LEU A 168 -8.42 4.63 12.65
N PRO A 169 -8.61 4.65 11.31
CA PRO A 169 -9.92 4.81 10.67
C PRO A 169 -10.97 3.76 11.05
N THR A 170 -10.54 2.63 11.62
CA THR A 170 -11.41 1.56 12.15
C THR A 170 -11.94 1.84 13.56
N LYS A 171 -11.45 2.88 14.24
CA LYS A 171 -11.77 3.25 15.63
C LYS A 171 -12.48 4.59 15.76
N GLY A 172 -12.52 5.39 14.70
CA GLY A 172 -13.17 6.70 14.65
C GLY A 172 -13.08 7.28 13.25
N VAL A 173 -13.94 8.27 12.98
CA VAL A 173 -13.89 9.02 11.72
C VAL A 173 -12.72 10.00 11.77
N VAL A 174 -11.89 9.98 10.73
CA VAL A 174 -10.84 10.97 10.48
C VAL A 174 -11.50 12.20 9.84
N GLY A 175 -11.28 13.38 10.42
CA GLY A 175 -11.91 14.63 9.97
C GLY A 175 -11.25 15.24 8.75
N ARG A 176 -12.02 16.02 7.97
CA ARG A 176 -11.57 16.75 6.78
C ARG A 176 -10.30 17.59 6.99
N GLU A 177 -10.13 18.23 8.15
CA GLU A 177 -8.96 19.05 8.46
C GLU A 177 -7.69 18.22 8.55
N GLU A 178 -7.77 17.03 9.16
CA GLU A 178 -6.64 16.10 9.25
C GLU A 178 -6.32 15.48 7.88
N ILE A 179 -7.34 15.17 7.09
CA ILE A 179 -7.18 14.69 5.71
C ILE A 179 -6.47 15.76 4.86
N MET A 180 -6.90 17.02 4.97
CA MET A 180 -6.27 18.17 4.32
C MET A 180 -4.81 18.35 4.78
N GLU A 181 -4.53 18.36 6.10
CA GLU A 181 -3.18 18.43 6.67
C GLU A 181 -2.27 17.35 6.06
N MET A 182 -2.74 16.11 5.98
CA MET A 182 -1.98 14.98 5.43
C MET A 182 -1.74 15.11 3.92
N ILE A 183 -2.72 15.60 3.16
CA ILE A 183 -2.61 15.83 1.72
C ILE A 183 -1.58 16.93 1.41
N THR A 184 -1.69 18.09 2.07
CA THR A 184 -0.72 19.18 1.93
C THR A 184 0.68 18.70 2.32
N LYS A 185 0.80 17.96 3.43
CA LYS A 185 2.09 17.43 3.91
C LYS A 185 2.76 16.44 2.94
N ILE A 186 1.99 15.62 2.21
CA ILE A 186 2.60 14.67 1.27
C ILE A 186 2.95 15.29 -0.08
N ILE A 187 2.27 16.36 -0.51
CA ILE A 187 2.58 17.06 -1.78
C ILE A 187 3.57 18.22 -1.56
N GLU A 188 3.25 19.19 -0.70
CA GLU A 188 3.92 20.49 -0.65
C GLU A 188 5.09 20.56 0.35
N ASP A 189 4.97 19.92 1.52
CA ASP A 189 5.98 20.03 2.59
C ASP A 189 7.33 19.35 2.25
N ASP A 190 8.40 19.86 2.88
CA ASP A 190 9.72 19.22 2.94
C ASP A 190 9.68 17.75 3.39
N ASP A 191 8.71 17.36 4.22
CA ASP A 191 8.52 15.97 4.64
C ASP A 191 8.02 15.08 3.49
N GLY A 192 7.10 15.57 2.66
CA GLY A 192 6.70 14.90 1.41
C GLY A 192 7.87 14.79 0.43
N VAL A 193 8.75 15.81 0.36
CA VAL A 193 10.00 15.75 -0.43
C VAL A 193 10.94 14.66 0.10
N LYS A 194 11.15 14.55 1.42
CA LYS A 194 11.95 13.49 2.04
C LYS A 194 11.38 12.11 1.74
N MET A 195 10.06 11.94 1.83
CA MET A 195 9.37 10.68 1.49
C MET A 195 9.53 10.32 0.01
N ARG A 196 9.44 11.30 -0.91
CA ARG A 196 9.70 11.12 -2.35
C ARG A 196 11.14 10.72 -2.67
N VAL A 197 12.13 11.15 -1.89
CA VAL A 197 13.52 10.67 -2.00
C VAL A 197 13.62 9.25 -1.44
N ARG A 198 13.13 9.03 -0.22
CA ARG A 198 13.24 7.76 0.50
C ARG A 198 12.56 6.60 -0.24
N VAL A 199 11.40 6.81 -0.83
CA VAL A 199 10.72 5.75 -1.60
C VAL A 199 11.48 5.39 -2.88
N LYS A 200 12.25 6.31 -3.48
CA LYS A 200 13.11 6.02 -4.64
C LYS A 200 14.34 5.19 -4.25
N GLU A 201 14.89 5.37 -3.05
CA GLU A 201 15.91 4.45 -2.52
C GLU A 201 15.34 3.03 -2.38
N VAL A 202 14.10 2.89 -1.89
CA VAL A 202 13.42 1.59 -1.75
C VAL A 202 13.11 0.99 -3.14
N GLN A 203 12.63 1.80 -4.09
CA GLN A 203 12.40 1.43 -5.49
C GLN A 203 13.67 0.91 -6.16
N GLU A 204 14.78 1.64 -6.06
CA GLU A 204 16.08 1.21 -6.59
C GLU A 204 16.53 -0.12 -5.98
N ASN A 205 16.32 -0.33 -4.69
CA ASN A 205 16.68 -1.59 -4.02
C ASN A 205 15.80 -2.77 -4.47
N ALA A 206 14.52 -2.54 -4.77
CA ALA A 206 13.64 -3.53 -5.40
C ALA A 206 14.13 -3.90 -6.81
N ILE A 207 14.47 -2.90 -7.64
CA ILE A 207 15.00 -3.11 -8.99
C ILE A 207 16.35 -3.84 -8.95
N LYS A 208 17.23 -3.51 -8.00
CA LYS A 208 18.53 -4.19 -7.79
C LYS A 208 18.34 -5.66 -7.36
N ALA A 209 17.33 -5.95 -6.54
CA ALA A 209 17.00 -7.33 -6.13
C ALA A 209 16.56 -8.22 -7.31
N TYR A 210 15.89 -7.65 -8.32
CA TYR A 210 15.42 -8.32 -9.54
C TYR A 210 16.52 -8.60 -10.60
N THR A 211 17.71 -7.99 -10.48
CA THR A 211 18.79 -8.25 -11.46
C THR A 211 19.30 -9.70 -11.41
N ILE A 212 19.97 -10.16 -12.47
CA ILE A 212 20.53 -11.52 -12.59
C ILE A 212 21.57 -11.84 -11.48
N GLU A 213 22.13 -10.82 -10.81
CA GLU A 213 23.02 -10.99 -9.66
C GLU A 213 22.32 -10.69 -8.30
N GLY A 214 21.01 -10.47 -8.33
CA GLY A 214 20.21 -9.98 -7.21
C GLY A 214 19.89 -11.03 -6.14
N SER A 215 19.30 -10.57 -5.04
CA SER A 215 18.98 -11.39 -3.86
C SER A 215 17.83 -12.38 -4.08
N THR A 216 16.90 -12.09 -4.98
CA THR A 216 15.79 -13.00 -5.29
C THR A 216 16.17 -14.03 -6.35
N TRP A 217 16.98 -13.67 -7.35
CA TRP A 217 17.55 -14.65 -8.30
C TRP A 217 18.32 -15.76 -7.58
N LYS A 218 19.21 -15.37 -6.65
CA LYS A 218 19.98 -16.28 -5.78
C LYS A 218 19.15 -17.08 -4.77
N SER A 219 17.82 -16.93 -4.76
CA SER A 219 16.90 -17.77 -4.00
C SER A 219 16.28 -18.91 -4.82
N PHE A 220 16.62 -19.00 -6.12
CA PHE A 220 16.20 -20.06 -7.06
C PHE A 220 17.37 -20.88 -7.65
N GLU A 221 18.60 -20.61 -7.24
CA GLU A 221 19.82 -21.39 -7.54
C GLU A 221 20.17 -22.40 -6.42
#